data_AF-A0A7V9L9L6-F1
#
_entry.id   AF-A0A7V9L9L6-F1
#
_cell.length_a   1.000
_cell.length_b   1.000
_cell.length_c   1.000
_cell.angle_alpha   90.00
_cell.angle_beta   90.00
_cell.angle_gamma   90.00
#
_symmetry.space_group_name_H-M   'P 1'
#
loop_
_entity.id
_entity.type
_entity.pdbx_description
1 polymer ?
#
loop_
_entity_poly.entity_id
_entity_poly.type
_entity_poly.pdbx_seq_one_letter_code
_entity_poly.pdbx_strand_id
1 'polypeptide(L)'
;MIEPHLRRRGLAELVIGVAILIGGIALAMSSDDDALTAKRFAMVQLLWASGLAAIATAATRLDPRAEMRATNDPRRWIYGELALLFALLYALLMWKVIPNRLPSAMMHLATVPLFTLMMATGTLLGGRFGWWLGVLGGSMVLLSTIVLIARILASAAFLAGVYGAFGKAASTFALVSVALIVELVGILPICQVKFLMTRRGRRAFGV
;
A
#
# COMPACT_ATOMS: atom_id res chain seq x y z
N MET A 1 -27.99 -4.62 17.97
CA MET A 1 -28.05 -6.01 17.47
C MET A 1 -28.04 -5.89 15.94
N ILE A 2 -27.07 -6.46 15.22
CA ILE A 2 -27.00 -6.30 13.75
C ILE A 2 -28.14 -7.12 13.14
N GLU A 3 -28.90 -6.51 12.24
CA GLU A 3 -29.93 -7.23 11.50
C GLU A 3 -29.28 -8.37 10.68
N PRO A 4 -29.79 -9.61 10.75
CA PRO A 4 -29.14 -10.78 10.16
C PRO A 4 -28.91 -10.65 8.65
N HIS A 5 -29.72 -9.88 7.95
CA HIS A 5 -29.56 -9.63 6.52
C HIS A 5 -28.37 -8.70 6.20
N LEU A 6 -28.09 -7.70 7.03
CA LEU A 6 -26.92 -6.81 6.88
C LEU A 6 -25.61 -7.58 7.08
N ARG A 7 -25.59 -8.48 8.07
CA ARG A 7 -24.43 -9.36 8.32
C ARG A 7 -24.15 -10.28 7.12
N ARG A 8 -25.18 -10.87 6.52
CA ARG A 8 -25.02 -11.71 5.31
C ARG A 8 -24.49 -10.91 4.12
N ARG A 9 -25.00 -9.69 3.90
CA ARG A 9 -24.50 -8.79 2.84
C ARG A 9 -23.05 -8.39 3.05
N GLY A 10 -22.67 -8.01 4.27
CA GLY A 10 -21.29 -7.67 4.60
C GLY A 10 -20.33 -8.85 4.40
N LEU A 11 -20.72 -10.07 4.80
CA LEU A 11 -19.92 -11.27 4.55
C LEU A 11 -19.76 -11.56 3.05
N ALA A 12 -20.84 -11.40 2.26
CA ALA A 12 -20.78 -11.60 0.81
C ALA A 12 -19.82 -10.59 0.14
N GLU A 13 -19.91 -9.31 0.51
CA GLU A 13 -19.00 -8.25 -0.01
C GLU A 13 -17.54 -8.51 0.39
N LEU A 14 -17.29 -9.02 1.60
CA LEU A 14 -15.95 -9.40 2.04
C LEU A 14 -15.38 -10.50 1.16
N VAL A 15 -16.16 -11.57 0.93
CA VAL A 15 -15.75 -12.70 0.09
C VAL A 15 -15.50 -12.26 -1.34
N ILE A 16 -16.39 -11.44 -1.91
CA ILE A 16 -16.24 -10.88 -3.25
C ILE A 16 -14.98 -10.01 -3.33
N GLY A 17 -14.75 -9.12 -2.37
CA GLY A 17 -13.58 -8.25 -2.35
C GLY A 17 -12.27 -9.03 -2.27
N VAL A 18 -12.21 -10.06 -1.44
CA VAL A 18 -11.06 -10.97 -1.34
C VAL A 18 -10.86 -11.74 -2.66
N ALA A 19 -11.93 -12.26 -3.27
CA ALA A 19 -11.86 -12.96 -4.54
C ALA A 19 -11.35 -12.06 -5.68
N ILE A 20 -11.80 -10.80 -5.74
CA ILE A 20 -11.32 -9.82 -6.72
C ILE A 20 -9.82 -9.52 -6.52
N LEU A 21 -9.37 -9.35 -5.27
CA LEU A 21 -7.95 -9.16 -4.96
C LEU A 21 -7.10 -10.36 -5.41
N ILE A 22 -7.53 -11.57 -5.08
CA ILE A 22 -6.86 -12.81 -5.50
C ILE A 22 -6.85 -12.92 -7.03
N GLY A 23 -7.96 -12.61 -7.70
CA GLY A 23 -8.05 -12.58 -9.17
C GLY A 23 -7.08 -11.56 -9.80
N GLY A 24 -6.94 -10.38 -9.21
CA GLY A 24 -5.96 -9.38 -9.63
C GLY A 24 -4.51 -9.87 -9.44
N ILE A 25 -4.21 -10.56 -8.34
CA ILE A 25 -2.88 -11.16 -8.11
C ILE A 25 -2.60 -12.27 -9.12
N ALA A 26 -3.54 -13.20 -9.33
CA ALA A 26 -3.40 -14.28 -10.30
C ALA A 26 -3.21 -13.72 -11.72
N LEU A 27 -3.98 -12.69 -12.10
CA LEU A 27 -3.82 -11.98 -13.35
C LEU A 27 -2.47 -11.27 -13.46
N ALA A 28 -1.91 -10.75 -12.37
CA ALA A 28 -0.57 -10.17 -12.37
C ALA A 28 0.52 -11.25 -12.58
N MET A 29 0.28 -12.47 -12.10
CA MET A 29 1.25 -13.58 -12.15
C MET A 29 1.16 -14.44 -13.42
N SER A 30 0.03 -14.46 -14.14
CA SER A 30 -0.17 -15.38 -15.28
C SER A 30 0.46 -14.92 -16.61
N SER A 31 1.64 -14.28 -16.61
CA SER A 31 2.28 -13.87 -17.87
C SER A 31 3.37 -14.86 -18.31
N ASP A 32 3.05 -15.64 -19.35
CA ASP A 32 4.06 -16.29 -20.20
C ASP A 32 4.67 -15.30 -21.22
N ASP A 33 4.06 -14.13 -21.43
CA ASP A 33 4.59 -13.06 -22.28
C ASP A 33 5.40 -12.04 -21.46
N ASP A 34 6.65 -11.80 -21.86
CA ASP A 34 7.65 -10.93 -21.21
C ASP A 34 7.25 -9.46 -20.99
N ALA A 35 6.11 -9.02 -21.50
CA ALA A 35 5.63 -7.65 -21.35
C ALA A 35 4.24 -7.61 -20.69
N LEU A 36 4.22 -7.25 -19.41
CA LEU A 36 3.01 -6.81 -18.73
C LEU A 36 2.55 -5.50 -19.39
N THR A 37 1.71 -5.61 -20.43
CA THR A 37 1.23 -4.45 -21.19
C THR A 37 0.58 -3.42 -20.25
N ALA A 38 0.73 -2.13 -20.56
CA ALA A 38 0.16 -1.04 -19.76
C ALA A 38 -1.34 -1.23 -19.45
N LYS A 39 -2.08 -1.82 -20.39
CA LYS A 39 -3.50 -2.19 -20.21
C LYS A 39 -3.71 -3.22 -19.11
N ARG A 40 -2.90 -4.29 -19.08
CA ARG A 40 -2.97 -5.34 -18.04
C ARG A 40 -2.59 -4.80 -16.67
N PHE A 41 -1.56 -3.96 -16.60
CA PHE A 41 -1.19 -3.29 -15.35
C PHE A 41 -2.34 -2.43 -14.80
N ALA A 42 -2.96 -1.60 -15.65
CA ALA A 42 -4.12 -0.81 -15.25
C ALA A 42 -5.29 -1.69 -14.77
N MET A 43 -5.55 -2.81 -15.46
CA MET A 43 -6.59 -3.77 -15.08
C MET A 43 -6.32 -4.42 -13.72
N VAL A 44 -5.07 -4.84 -13.46
CA VAL A 44 -4.66 -5.39 -12.16
C VAL A 44 -4.86 -4.35 -11.04
N GLN A 45 -4.46 -3.10 -11.27
CA GLN A 45 -4.63 -2.03 -10.28
C GLN A 45 -6.11 -1.74 -10.00
N LEU A 46 -6.96 -1.74 -11.03
CA LEU A 46 -8.40 -1.57 -10.88
C LEU A 46 -9.04 -2.73 -10.10
N LEU A 47 -8.62 -3.97 -10.35
CA LEU A 47 -9.07 -5.13 -9.58
C LEU A 47 -8.64 -5.00 -8.11
N TRP A 48 -7.39 -4.65 -7.84
CA TRP A 48 -6.93 -4.47 -6.47
C TRP A 48 -7.67 -3.34 -5.74
N ALA A 49 -7.86 -2.19 -6.39
CA ALA A 49 -8.59 -1.07 -5.81
C ALA A 49 -10.06 -1.43 -5.52
N SER A 50 -10.74 -2.10 -6.46
CA SER A 50 -12.14 -2.54 -6.26
C SER A 50 -12.27 -3.62 -5.20
N GLY A 51 -11.33 -4.58 -5.12
CA GLY A 51 -11.30 -5.57 -4.07
C GLY A 51 -11.07 -4.95 -2.68
N LEU A 52 -10.15 -3.99 -2.56
CA LEU A 52 -9.94 -3.24 -1.32
C LEU A 52 -11.18 -2.42 -0.92
N ALA A 53 -11.83 -1.76 -1.87
CA ALA A 53 -13.06 -1.00 -1.63
C ALA A 53 -14.22 -1.90 -1.17
N ALA A 54 -14.35 -3.10 -1.73
CA ALA A 54 -15.35 -4.08 -1.31
C ALA A 54 -15.08 -4.61 0.11
N ILE A 55 -13.82 -4.93 0.45
CA ILE A 55 -13.42 -5.33 1.80
C ILE A 55 -13.68 -4.20 2.81
N ALA A 56 -13.35 -2.97 2.43
CA ALA A 56 -13.59 -1.78 3.22
C ALA A 56 -15.08 -1.59 3.53
N THR A 57 -15.92 -1.67 2.49
CA THR A 57 -17.38 -1.56 2.62
C THR A 57 -17.93 -2.67 3.50
N ALA A 58 -17.50 -3.91 3.26
CA ALA A 58 -17.89 -5.06 4.08
C ALA A 58 -17.53 -4.88 5.55
N ALA A 59 -16.32 -4.39 5.84
CA ALA A 59 -15.84 -4.18 7.20
C ALA A 59 -16.69 -3.15 7.96
N THR A 60 -17.11 -2.06 7.31
CA THR A 60 -18.00 -1.07 7.95
C THR A 60 -19.36 -1.67 8.31
N ARG A 61 -19.91 -2.53 7.46
CA ARG A 61 -21.21 -3.20 7.69
C ARG A 61 -21.13 -4.29 8.75
N LEU A 62 -19.96 -4.91 8.92
CA LEU A 62 -19.74 -5.98 9.87
C LEU A 62 -19.38 -5.48 11.28
N ASP A 63 -18.99 -4.20 11.43
CA ASP A 63 -18.66 -3.60 12.73
C ASP A 63 -19.83 -2.77 13.30
N PRO A 64 -20.68 -3.34 14.18
CA PRO A 64 -21.79 -2.62 14.80
C PRO A 64 -21.36 -1.49 15.73
N ARG A 65 -20.06 -1.43 16.07
CA ARG A 65 -19.51 -0.42 16.97
C ARG A 65 -18.94 0.77 16.21
N ALA A 66 -18.80 0.68 14.89
CA ALA A 66 -18.29 1.76 14.06
C ALA A 66 -19.14 3.04 14.19
N GLU A 67 -20.48 2.89 14.24
CA GLU A 67 -21.40 4.02 14.37
C GLU A 67 -21.33 4.72 15.73
N MET A 68 -20.97 4.01 16.80
CA MET A 68 -21.03 4.56 18.17
C MET A 68 -19.74 5.25 18.64
N ARG A 69 -18.62 5.15 17.91
CA ARG A 69 -17.28 5.44 18.48
C ARG A 69 -16.31 6.22 17.62
N ALA A 70 -16.70 6.67 16.43
CA ALA A 70 -15.83 7.56 15.66
C ALA A 70 -15.78 8.94 16.33
N THR A 71 -14.78 9.15 17.20
CA THR A 71 -14.43 10.52 17.57
C THR A 71 -13.87 11.20 16.33
N ASN A 72 -14.38 12.40 16.03
CA ASN A 72 -13.93 13.19 14.89
C ASN A 72 -12.53 13.76 15.18
N ASP A 73 -11.50 12.92 15.13
CA ASP A 73 -10.10 13.37 15.18
C ASP A 73 -9.68 13.84 13.76
N PRO A 74 -9.41 15.14 13.55
CA PRO A 74 -9.03 15.67 12.24
C PRO A 74 -7.73 15.04 11.70
N ARG A 75 -6.85 14.54 12.58
CA ARG A 75 -5.59 13.89 12.17
C ARG A 75 -5.83 12.66 11.31
N ARG A 76 -6.94 11.94 11.57
CA ARG A 76 -7.32 10.76 10.79
C ARG A 76 -7.55 11.12 9.33
N TRP A 77 -8.27 12.21 9.08
CA TRP A 77 -8.55 12.71 7.74
C TRP A 77 -7.27 13.19 7.06
N ILE A 78 -6.46 13.99 7.76
CA ILE A 78 -5.19 14.50 7.23
C ILE A 78 -4.27 13.34 6.80
N TYR A 79 -4.04 12.34 7.67
CA TYR A 79 -3.19 11.20 7.31
C TYR A 79 -3.82 10.30 6.24
N GLY A 80 -5.14 10.12 6.27
CA GLY A 80 -5.85 9.31 5.28
C GLY A 80 -5.81 9.90 3.88
N GLU A 81 -6.10 11.20 3.74
CA GLU A 81 -6.05 11.93 2.48
C GLU A 81 -4.64 12.04 1.94
N LEU A 82 -3.67 12.34 2.80
CA LEU A 82 -2.27 12.40 2.41
C LEU A 82 -1.81 11.03 1.90
N ALA A 83 -2.15 9.93 2.60
CA ALA A 83 -1.85 8.58 2.13
C ALA A 83 -2.52 8.25 0.79
N LEU A 84 -3.75 8.71 0.56
CA LEU A 84 -4.44 8.52 -0.72
C LEU A 84 -3.73 9.27 -1.87
N LEU A 85 -3.34 10.52 -1.61
CA LEU A 85 -2.58 11.34 -2.57
C LEU A 85 -1.25 10.67 -2.93
N PHE A 86 -0.52 10.17 -1.93
CA PHE A 86 0.74 9.45 -2.16
C PHE A 86 0.52 8.12 -2.90
N ALA A 87 -0.53 7.36 -2.58
CA ALA A 87 -0.87 6.13 -3.31
C ALA A 87 -1.12 6.41 -4.80
N LEU A 88 -1.87 7.47 -5.10
CA LEU A 88 -2.12 7.92 -6.48
C LEU A 88 -0.82 8.37 -7.16
N LEU A 89 -0.02 9.20 -6.49
CA LEU A 89 1.26 9.66 -7.01
C LEU A 89 2.19 8.48 -7.33
N TYR A 90 2.32 7.51 -6.44
CA TYR A 90 3.15 6.32 -6.66
C TYR A 90 2.64 5.46 -7.81
N ALA A 91 1.32 5.30 -7.94
CA ALA A 91 0.72 4.58 -9.07
C ALA A 91 1.02 5.29 -10.40
N LEU A 92 0.91 6.61 -10.44
CA LEU A 92 1.21 7.42 -11.64
C LEU A 92 2.70 7.39 -12.00
N LEU A 93 3.58 7.55 -11.02
CA LEU A 93 5.04 7.48 -11.22
C LEU A 93 5.44 6.11 -11.78
N MET A 94 4.89 5.03 -11.23
CA MET A 94 5.16 3.69 -11.72
C MET A 94 4.64 3.47 -13.14
N TRP A 95 3.48 4.02 -13.47
CA TRP A 95 2.89 3.87 -14.80
C TRP A 95 3.63 4.71 -15.87
N LYS A 96 4.04 5.93 -15.53
CA LYS A 96 4.56 6.91 -16.52
C LYS A 96 6.07 7.07 -16.53
N VAL A 97 6.73 6.92 -15.38
CA VAL A 97 8.13 7.34 -15.20
C VAL A 97 9.07 6.14 -15.15
N ILE A 98 8.63 4.99 -14.65
CA ILE A 98 9.51 3.83 -14.42
C ILE A 98 9.29 2.77 -15.52
N PRO A 99 10.03 2.82 -16.64
CA PRO A 99 10.06 1.71 -17.58
C PRO A 99 10.83 0.55 -16.95
N ASN A 100 10.13 -0.38 -16.32
CA ASN A 100 10.75 -1.56 -15.72
C ASN A 100 10.59 -2.78 -16.63
N ARG A 101 11.71 -3.38 -17.04
CA ARG A 101 11.72 -4.59 -17.88
C ARG A 101 11.78 -5.89 -17.06
N LEU A 102 12.06 -5.80 -15.77
CA LEU A 102 12.15 -6.96 -14.88
C LEU A 102 10.81 -7.17 -14.17
N PRO A 103 10.06 -8.26 -14.46
CA PRO A 103 8.75 -8.51 -13.87
C PRO A 103 8.80 -8.56 -12.33
N SER A 104 9.85 -9.12 -11.75
CA SER A 104 10.06 -9.22 -10.30
C SER A 104 10.26 -7.85 -9.62
N ALA A 105 10.89 -6.90 -10.32
CA ALA A 105 11.04 -5.53 -9.84
C ALA A 105 9.73 -4.75 -10.00
N MET A 106 9.01 -4.97 -11.11
CA MET A 106 7.70 -4.37 -11.35
C MET A 106 6.67 -4.83 -10.31
N MET A 107 6.60 -6.13 -10.00
CA MET A 107 5.71 -6.65 -8.96
C MET A 107 6.03 -6.05 -7.59
N HIS A 108 7.31 -5.98 -7.22
CA HIS A 108 7.70 -5.37 -5.95
C HIS A 108 7.36 -3.88 -5.91
N LEU A 109 7.64 -3.12 -6.97
CA LEU A 109 7.24 -1.71 -7.03
C LEU A 109 5.72 -1.56 -6.91
N ALA A 110 4.94 -2.42 -7.57
CA ALA A 110 3.47 -2.43 -7.51
C ALA A 110 2.91 -2.60 -6.09
N THR A 111 3.67 -3.23 -5.18
CA THR A 111 3.26 -3.36 -3.78
C THR A 111 3.19 -2.03 -3.04
N VAL A 112 4.01 -1.04 -3.42
CA VAL A 112 4.06 0.26 -2.73
C VAL A 112 2.73 1.01 -2.81
N PRO A 113 2.20 1.40 -3.99
CA PRO A 113 0.92 2.08 -4.07
C PRO A 113 -0.23 1.24 -3.53
N LEU A 114 -0.17 -0.09 -3.68
CA LEU A 114 -1.18 -1.00 -3.13
C LEU A 114 -1.24 -0.92 -1.60
N PHE A 115 -0.11 -1.05 -0.92
CA PHE A 115 -0.07 -1.00 0.54
C PHE A 115 -0.30 0.42 1.07
N THR A 116 0.11 1.47 0.33
CA THR A 116 -0.25 2.85 0.65
C THR A 116 -1.76 3.07 0.53
N LEU A 117 -2.41 2.50 -0.49
CA LEU A 117 -3.86 2.55 -0.65
C LEU A 117 -4.56 1.79 0.49
N MET A 118 -4.07 0.60 0.86
CA MET A 118 -4.58 -0.16 2.01
C MET A 118 -4.49 0.65 3.31
N MET A 119 -3.35 1.32 3.54
CA MET A 119 -3.11 2.21 4.67
C MET A 119 -4.07 3.41 4.68
N ALA A 120 -4.23 4.08 3.55
CA ALA A 120 -5.14 5.22 3.37
C ALA A 120 -6.59 4.81 3.68
N THR A 121 -7.03 3.70 3.08
CA THR A 121 -8.37 3.14 3.24
C THR A 121 -8.61 2.80 4.71
N GLY A 122 -7.67 2.11 5.37
CA GLY A 122 -7.81 1.75 6.78
C GLY A 122 -7.96 2.97 7.68
N THR A 123 -7.19 4.01 7.38
CA THR A 123 -7.19 5.24 8.16
C THR A 123 -8.50 6.01 7.97
N LEU A 124 -9.01 6.12 6.74
CA LEU A 124 -10.27 6.81 6.44
C LEU A 124 -11.50 6.07 7.00
N LEU A 125 -11.51 4.74 6.93
CA LEU A 125 -12.61 3.91 7.46
C LEU A 125 -12.82 4.07 8.96
N GLY A 126 -11.75 4.26 9.73
CA GLY A 126 -11.84 4.26 11.19
C GLY A 126 -12.21 2.89 11.78
N GLY A 127 -12.57 2.87 13.07
CA GLY A 127 -12.97 1.65 13.78
C GLY A 127 -11.83 0.64 14.01
N ARG A 128 -12.15 -0.50 14.63
CA ARG A 128 -11.11 -1.50 14.97
C ARG A 128 -10.49 -2.12 13.72
N PHE A 129 -11.31 -2.36 12.70
CA PHE A 129 -10.82 -2.93 11.44
C PHE A 129 -9.97 -1.94 10.65
N GLY A 130 -10.40 -0.69 10.53
CA GLY A 130 -9.61 0.36 9.87
C GLY A 130 -8.27 0.60 10.58
N TRP A 131 -8.23 0.48 11.90
CA TRP A 131 -6.97 0.52 12.65
C TRP A 131 -6.02 -0.60 12.21
N TRP A 132 -6.48 -1.85 12.18
CA TRP A 132 -5.67 -2.98 11.71
C TRP A 132 -5.22 -2.80 10.26
N LEU A 133 -6.12 -2.40 9.37
CA LEU A 133 -5.83 -2.19 7.95
C LEU A 133 -4.79 -1.07 7.77
N GLY A 134 -4.91 0.02 8.52
CA GLY A 134 -3.96 1.13 8.55
C GLY A 134 -2.57 0.71 9.05
N VAL A 135 -2.52 -0.04 10.15
CA VAL A 135 -1.27 -0.53 10.74
C VAL A 135 -0.58 -1.53 9.82
N LEU A 136 -1.33 -2.51 9.30
CA LEU A 136 -0.80 -3.51 8.36
C LEU A 136 -0.33 -2.84 7.07
N GLY A 137 -1.11 -1.90 6.52
CA GLY A 137 -0.75 -1.16 5.32
C GLY A 137 0.53 -0.37 5.50
N GLY A 138 0.62 0.44 6.54
CA GLY A 138 1.83 1.22 6.83
C GLY A 138 3.04 0.33 7.08
N SER A 139 2.88 -0.76 7.83
CA SER A 139 3.97 -1.70 8.10
C SER A 139 4.47 -2.40 6.83
N MET A 140 3.57 -2.77 5.92
CA MET A 140 3.93 -3.39 4.65
C MET A 140 4.59 -2.41 3.68
N VAL A 141 4.21 -1.12 3.68
CA VAL A 141 4.94 -0.07 2.94
C VAL A 141 6.37 0.06 3.49
N LEU A 142 6.55 0.06 4.81
CA LEU A 142 7.89 0.14 5.43
C LEU A 142 8.73 -1.09 5.08
N LEU A 143 8.16 -2.28 5.19
CA LEU A 143 8.84 -3.52 4.81
C LEU A 143 9.24 -3.51 3.32
N SER A 144 8.33 -3.08 2.44
CA SER A 144 8.62 -2.94 1.01
C SER A 144 9.74 -1.93 0.74
N THR A 145 9.76 -0.82 1.49
CA THR A 145 10.82 0.20 1.43
C THR A 145 12.18 -0.38 1.86
N ILE A 146 12.23 -1.16 2.95
CA ILE A 146 13.45 -1.84 3.41
C ILE A 146 13.98 -2.79 2.33
N VAL A 147 13.10 -3.61 1.73
CA VAL A 147 13.48 -4.52 0.64
C VAL A 147 13.99 -3.75 -0.58
N LEU A 148 13.39 -2.60 -0.90
CA LEU A 148 13.80 -1.76 -2.03
C LEU A 148 15.20 -1.18 -1.79
N ILE A 149 15.46 -0.65 -0.59
CA ILE A 149 16.78 -0.16 -0.18
C ILE A 149 17.81 -1.28 -0.28
N ALA A 150 17.53 -2.46 0.27
CA ALA A 150 18.45 -3.60 0.21
C ALA A 150 18.80 -3.99 -1.23
N ARG A 151 17.80 -4.00 -2.14
CA ARG A 151 18.03 -4.26 -3.58
C ARG A 151 18.90 -3.19 -4.23
N ILE A 152 18.62 -1.91 -3.98
CA ILE A 152 19.43 -0.80 -4.53
C ILE A 152 20.87 -0.88 -4.02
N LEU A 153 21.07 -1.17 -2.73
CA LEU A 153 22.41 -1.33 -2.15
C LEU A 153 23.16 -2.52 -2.75
N ALA A 154 22.49 -3.65 -2.96
CA ALA A 154 23.09 -4.81 -3.61
C ALA A 154 23.52 -4.49 -5.06
N SER A 155 22.65 -3.82 -5.83
CA SER A 155 22.98 -3.36 -7.19
C SER A 155 24.12 -2.34 -7.21
N ALA A 156 24.13 -1.40 -6.26
CA ALA A 156 25.19 -0.40 -6.14
C ALA A 156 26.55 -1.03 -5.78
N ALA A 157 26.56 -2.01 -4.87
CA ALA A 157 27.76 -2.75 -4.51
C ALA A 157 28.32 -3.55 -5.71
N PHE A 158 27.45 -4.21 -6.47
CA PHE A 158 27.84 -4.92 -7.68
C PHE A 158 28.41 -3.97 -8.74
N LEU A 159 27.76 -2.82 -8.98
CA LEU A 159 28.23 -1.81 -9.92
C LEU A 159 29.63 -1.28 -9.52
N ALA A 160 29.82 -0.96 -8.24
CA ALA A 160 31.10 -0.50 -7.71
C ALA A 160 32.21 -1.54 -7.88
N GLY A 161 31.89 -2.83 -7.70
CA GLY A 161 32.85 -3.93 -7.86
C GLY A 161 33.26 -4.18 -9.32
N VAL A 162 32.29 -4.24 -10.23
CA VAL A 162 32.53 -4.65 -11.64
C VAL A 162 33.06 -3.50 -12.50
N TYR A 163 32.57 -2.28 -12.29
CA TYR A 163 32.87 -1.13 -13.16
C TYR A 163 33.92 -0.16 -12.59
N GLY A 164 34.58 -0.53 -11.48
CA GLY A 164 35.66 0.26 -10.89
C GLY A 164 35.27 1.72 -10.61
N ALA A 165 35.99 2.67 -11.19
CA ALA A 165 35.76 4.11 -10.96
C ALA A 165 34.36 4.58 -11.40
N PHE A 166 33.85 4.11 -12.55
CA PHE A 166 32.49 4.44 -13.00
C PHE A 166 31.44 3.85 -12.05
N GLY A 167 31.68 2.65 -11.54
CA GLY A 167 30.82 1.99 -10.56
C GLY A 167 30.70 2.77 -9.24
N LYS A 168 31.81 3.38 -8.78
CA LYS A 168 31.83 4.22 -7.58
C LYS A 168 31.03 5.52 -7.74
N ALA A 169 31.01 6.11 -8.94
CA ALA A 169 30.15 7.27 -9.21
C ALA A 169 28.67 6.86 -9.18
N ALA A 170 28.31 5.75 -9.84
CA ALA A 170 26.94 5.24 -9.85
C ALA A 170 26.44 4.86 -8.45
N SER A 171 27.28 4.28 -7.59
CA SER A 171 26.90 3.94 -6.21
C SER A 171 26.61 5.18 -5.37
N THR A 172 27.29 6.30 -5.62
CA THR A 172 27.03 7.57 -4.94
C THR A 172 25.63 8.09 -5.27
N PHE A 173 25.24 8.06 -6.55
CA PHE A 173 23.87 8.39 -6.96
C PHE A 173 22.81 7.43 -6.39
N ALA A 174 23.15 6.15 -6.24
CA ALA A 174 22.26 5.17 -5.62
C ALA A 174 22.00 5.49 -4.13
N LEU A 175 23.02 5.95 -3.39
CA LEU A 175 22.86 6.38 -1.99
C LEU A 175 21.97 7.61 -1.86
N VAL A 176 22.12 8.59 -2.76
CA VAL A 176 21.21 9.76 -2.83
C VAL A 176 19.78 9.30 -3.13
N SER A 177 19.62 8.36 -4.06
CA SER A 177 18.30 7.79 -4.39
C SER A 177 17.67 7.08 -3.19
N VAL A 178 18.46 6.34 -2.41
CA VAL A 178 18.00 5.70 -1.15
C VAL A 178 17.53 6.74 -0.14
N ALA A 179 18.27 7.85 0.02
CA ALA A 179 17.86 8.93 0.92
C ALA A 179 16.51 9.54 0.50
N LEU A 180 16.33 9.81 -0.80
CA LEU A 180 15.06 10.29 -1.35
C LEU A 180 13.91 9.29 -1.17
N ILE A 181 14.17 7.99 -1.32
CA ILE A 181 13.17 6.95 -1.07
C ILE A 181 12.75 6.94 0.41
N VAL A 182 13.71 7.02 1.33
CA VAL A 182 13.40 7.08 2.77
C VAL A 182 12.58 8.32 3.09
N GLU A 183 12.93 9.47 2.52
CA GLU A 183 12.25 10.74 2.75
C GLU A 183 10.83 10.75 2.18
N LEU A 184 10.68 10.41 0.90
CA LEU A 184 9.39 10.48 0.21
C LEU A 184 8.47 9.31 0.57
N VAL A 185 9.00 8.09 0.62
CA VAL A 185 8.20 6.86 0.79
C VAL A 185 8.14 6.41 2.24
N GLY A 186 9.21 6.58 3.01
CA GLY A 186 9.31 6.08 4.38
C GLY A 186 8.69 6.99 5.45
N ILE A 187 8.82 8.32 5.32
CA ILE A 187 8.41 9.24 6.41
C ILE A 187 6.91 9.15 6.70
N LEU A 188 6.07 9.23 5.67
CA LEU A 188 4.62 9.22 5.83
C LEU A 188 4.13 7.96 6.59
N PRO A 189 4.44 6.72 6.15
CA PRO A 189 4.01 5.53 6.86
C PRO A 189 4.61 5.41 8.27
N ILE A 190 5.84 5.89 8.52
CA ILE A 190 6.41 5.94 9.88
C ILE A 190 5.53 6.82 10.78
N CYS A 191 5.22 8.05 10.34
CA CYS A 191 4.39 8.99 11.11
C CYS A 191 3.00 8.42 11.37
N GLN A 192 2.39 7.79 10.37
CA GLN A 192 1.05 7.24 10.44
C GLN A 192 0.98 6.00 11.34
N VAL A 193 1.90 5.04 11.18
CA VAL A 193 1.99 3.85 12.07
C VAL A 193 2.25 4.31 13.50
N LYS A 194 3.17 5.27 13.71
CA LYS A 194 3.42 5.85 15.04
C LYS A 194 2.15 6.45 15.63
N PHE A 195 1.41 7.26 14.88
CA PHE A 195 0.13 7.81 15.32
C PHE A 195 -0.86 6.71 15.72
N LEU A 196 -1.05 5.70 14.87
CA LEU A 196 -1.96 4.58 15.10
C LEU A 196 -1.59 3.76 16.35
N MET A 197 -0.30 3.65 16.68
CA MET A 197 0.15 2.96 17.89
C MET A 197 -0.02 3.78 19.18
N THR A 198 -0.17 5.10 19.09
CA THR A 198 -0.37 5.93 20.29
C THR A 198 -1.72 5.68 20.96
N ARG A 199 -1.84 6.02 22.26
CA ARG A 199 -3.14 5.96 22.97
C ARG A 199 -4.19 6.86 22.30
N ARG A 200 -3.80 8.03 21.77
CA ARG A 200 -4.71 8.94 21.07
C ARG A 200 -5.21 8.33 19.75
N GLY A 201 -4.29 7.78 18.96
CA GLY A 201 -4.63 7.04 17.74
C GLY A 201 -5.57 5.89 18.01
N ARG A 202 -5.26 4.99 18.96
CA ARG A 202 -6.15 3.87 19.29
C ARG A 202 -7.56 4.32 19.70
N ARG A 203 -7.68 5.37 20.53
CA ARG A 203 -8.97 5.97 20.90
C ARG A 203 -9.74 6.53 19.71
N ALA A 204 -9.07 7.15 18.73
CA ALA A 204 -9.70 7.66 17.50
C ALA A 204 -10.32 6.55 16.62
N PHE A 205 -9.90 5.30 16.84
CA PHE A 205 -10.41 4.11 16.16
C PHE A 205 -11.26 3.22 17.11
N GLY A 206 -11.50 3.64 18.35
CA GLY A 206 -12.25 2.87 19.34
C GLY A 206 -11.56 1.59 19.84
N VAL A 207 -10.23 1.54 19.75
CA VAL A 207 -9.34 0.45 20.20
C VAL A 207 -8.67 0.78 21.54
#